data_AF-A0A166BRD7-F1
#
_entry.id   AF-A0A166BRD7-F1
#
_cell.length_a   1.000
_cell.length_b   1.000
_cell.length_c   1.000
_cell.angle_alpha   90.00
_cell.angle_beta   90.00
_cell.angle_gamma   90.00
#
_symmetry.space_group_name_H-M   'P 1'
#
loop_
_entity.id
_entity.type
_entity.pdbx_description
1 polymer ?
#
loop_
_entity_poly.entity_id
_entity_poly.type
_entity_poly.pdbx_seq_one_letter_code
_entity_poly.pdbx_strand_id
1 'polypeptide(L)' 'LVFLPPYSPDYNPIEQGFSSIKAYLRRNWKDRTLGVMDRACQNITYEKAAGYFRASRYII' A
#
# COMPACT_ATOMS: atom_id res chain seq x y z
N LEU A 1 -11.15 17.46 -0.70
CA LEU A 1 -10.38 16.70 -1.71
C LEU A 1 -8.97 17.29 -1.77
N VAL A 2 -7.92 16.46 -1.88
CA VAL A 2 -6.57 16.92 -2.22
C VAL A 2 -6.41 16.79 -3.74
N PHE A 3 -5.98 17.86 -4.41
CA PHE A 3 -5.74 17.82 -5.85
C PHE A 3 -4.45 17.05 -6.14
N LEU A 4 -4.54 16.04 -7.01
CA LEU A 4 -3.40 15.30 -7.52
C LEU A 4 -3.22 15.66 -9.00
N PRO A 5 -2.04 16.15 -9.42
CA PRO A 5 -1.78 16.38 -10.83
C PRO A 5 -1.90 15.06 -11.62
N PRO A 6 -2.34 15.10 -12.89
CA PRO A 6 -2.39 13.91 -13.74
C PRO A 6 -1.07 13.15 -13.74
N TYR A 7 -1.15 11.81 -13.77
CA TYR A 7 0.01 10.90 -13.83
C TYR A 7 1.07 11.16 -12.76
N SER A 8 0.66 11.55 -11.55
CA SER A 8 1.56 11.75 -10.41
C SER A 8 1.45 10.63 -9.36
N PRO A 9 1.79 9.37 -9.70
CA PRO A 9 1.68 8.25 -8.77
C PRO A 9 2.57 8.41 -7.53
N ASP A 10 3.69 9.12 -7.65
CA ASP A 10 4.62 9.37 -6.55
C ASP A 10 3.97 10.17 -5.41
N TYR A 11 2.98 11.01 -5.73
CA TYR A 11 2.20 11.79 -4.77
C TYR A 11 0.93 11.05 -4.28
N ASN A 12 0.77 9.76 -4.59
CA ASN A 12 -0.38 8.99 -4.14
C ASN A 12 0.06 7.80 -3.26
N PRO A 13 -0.14 7.86 -1.93
CA PRO A 13 0.34 6.82 -1.02
C PRO A 13 -0.32 5.44 -1.26
N ILE A 14 -1.48 5.39 -1.93
CA ILE A 14 -2.15 4.13 -2.25
C ILE A 14 -1.32 3.25 -3.18
N GLU A 15 -0.46 3.84 -4.01
CA GLU A 15 0.43 3.09 -4.93
C GLU A 15 1.39 2.19 -4.14
N GLN A 16 1.97 2.71 -3.05
CA GLN A 16 2.85 1.95 -2.17
C GLN A 16 2.06 0.92 -1.32
N GLY A 17 0.84 1.27 -0.90
CA GLY A 17 -0.09 0.34 -0.27
C GLY A 17 -0.39 -0.87 -1.14
N PHE A 18 -0.79 -0.66 -2.40
CA PHE A 18 -1.04 -1.73 -3.37
C PHE A 18 0.24 -2.51 -3.71
N SER A 19 1.40 -1.85 -3.80
CA SER A 19 2.68 -2.53 -3.98
C SER A 19 2.95 -3.53 -2.85
N SER A 20 2.68 -3.13 -1.60
CA SER A 20 2.87 -3.98 -0.41
C SER A 20 1.89 -5.15 -0.35
N ILE A 21 0.63 -4.93 -0.71
CA ILE A 21 -0.37 -6.01 -0.84
C ILE A 21 0.10 -7.01 -1.91
N LYS A 22 0.46 -6.53 -3.11
CA LYS A 22 0.97 -7.40 -4.19
C LYS A 22 2.21 -8.19 -3.76
N ALA A 23 3.13 -7.56 -3.04
CA ALA A 23 4.32 -8.23 -2.52
C ALA A 23 3.97 -9.34 -1.52
N TYR A 24 3.01 -9.10 -0.62
CA TYR A 24 2.52 -10.12 0.31
C TYR A 24 1.86 -11.28 -0.42
N LEU A 25 0.95 -11.01 -1.36
CA LEU A 25 0.25 -12.04 -2.12
C LEU A 25 1.22 -12.90 -2.95
N ARG A 26 2.25 -12.29 -3.56
CA ARG A 26 3.30 -13.03 -4.28
C ARG A 26 4.08 -13.97 -3.37
N ARG A 27 4.39 -13.56 -2.14
CA ARG A 27 5.07 -14.42 -1.16
C ARG A 27 4.16 -15.57 -0.67
N ASN A 28 2.85 -15.33 -0.63
CA ASN A 28 1.85 -16.29 -0.15
C ASN A 28 1.05 -16.94 -1.30
N TRP A 29 1.61 -17.03 -2.50
CA TRP A 29 0.89 -17.42 -3.73
C TRP A 29 0.23 -18.81 -3.69
N LYS A 30 0.66 -19.68 -2.77
CA LYS A 30 0.09 -21.01 -2.55
C LYS A 30 -1.25 -20.96 -1.81
N ASP A 31 -1.50 -19.91 -1.06
CA ASP A 31 -2.74 -19.70 -0.32
C ASP A 31 -3.82 -19.18 -1.28
N ARG A 32 -4.81 -20.03 -1.54
CA ARG A 32 -5.94 -19.73 -2.43
C ARG A 32 -7.19 -19.30 -1.68
N THR A 33 -7.10 -19.13 -0.36
CA THR A 33 -8.24 -18.68 0.46
C THR A 33 -8.47 -17.18 0.28
N LEU A 34 -9.71 -16.72 0.38
CA LEU A 34 -9.99 -15.27 0.41
C LEU A 34 -9.34 -14.58 1.61
N GLY A 35 -9.08 -15.31 2.70
CA GLY A 35 -8.41 -14.78 3.90
C GLY A 35 -6.99 -14.28 3.65
N VAL A 36 -6.34 -14.69 2.55
CA VAL A 36 -5.02 -14.15 2.18
C VAL A 36 -5.08 -12.65 1.89
N MET A 37 -6.22 -12.16 1.39
CA MET A 37 -6.44 -10.73 1.12
C MET A 37 -6.52 -9.92 2.41
N ASP A 38 -7.27 -10.40 3.39
CA ASP A 38 -7.37 -9.76 4.72
C ASP A 38 -6.00 -9.70 5.40
N ARG A 39 -5.26 -10.81 5.41
CA ARG A 39 -3.87 -10.84 5.91
C ARG A 39 -2.94 -9.88 5.15
N ALA A 40 -3.11 -9.74 3.83
CA ALA A 40 -2.31 -8.80 3.03
C ALA A 40 -2.58 -7.34 3.43
N CYS A 41 -3.84 -7.00 3.70
CA CYS A 41 -4.22 -5.69 4.24
C CYS A 41 -3.66 -5.48 5.66
N GLN A 42 -3.80 -6.46 6.54
CA GLN A 42 -3.29 -6.40 7.92
C GLN A 42 -1.76 -6.30 8.00
N ASN A 43 -1.03 -6.79 6.98
CA ASN A 43 0.41 -6.61 6.87
C ASN A 43 0.83 -5.14 6.64
N ILE A 44 -0.10 -4.23 6.30
CA ILE A 44 0.17 -2.79 6.30
C ILE A 44 0.01 -2.29 7.74
N THR A 45 1.14 -2.21 8.46
CA THR A 45 1.18 -1.64 9.80
C THR A 45 1.07 -0.12 9.77
N TYR A 46 0.86 0.48 10.95
CA TYR A 46 0.87 1.94 11.11
C TYR A 46 2.17 2.57 10.60
N GLU A 47 3.32 1.97 10.90
CA GLU A 47 4.64 2.49 10.51
C GLU A 47 4.82 2.48 9.00
N LYS A 48 4.33 1.43 8.33
CA LYS A 48 4.30 1.34 6.87
C LYS A 48 3.40 2.41 6.27
N ALA A 49 2.18 2.55 6.78
CA ALA A 49 1.25 3.57 6.32
C ALA A 49 1.85 4.97 6.46
N ALA A 50 2.42 5.31 7.62
CA ALA A 50 3.13 6.56 7.83
C ALA A 50 4.29 6.74 6.84
N GLY A 51 5.07 5.69 6.60
CA GLY A 51 6.12 5.68 5.57
C GLY A 51 5.60 6.03 4.17
N TYR A 52 4.43 5.52 3.79
CA TYR A 52 3.83 5.82 2.49
C TYR A 52 3.39 7.27 2.35
N PHE A 53 2.73 7.81 3.39
CA PHE A 53 2.36 9.22 3.41
C PHE A 53 3.58 10.14 3.40
N ARG A 54 4.66 9.78 4.11
CA ARG A 54 5.92 10.53 4.08
C ARG A 54 6.55 10.51 2.69
N ALA A 55 6.64 9.33 2.07
CA ALA A 55 7.20 9.18 0.73
C ALA A 55 6.40 9.97 -0.32
N SER A 56 5.08 10.08 -0.15
CA SER A 56 4.21 10.89 -0.99
C SER A 56 4.06 12.36 -0.54
N ARG A 57 4.92 12.83 0.39
CA ARG A 57 5.03 14.23 0.84
C ARG A 57 3.82 14.80 1.59
N TYR A 58 3.04 13.95 2.28
CA TYR A 58 1.91 14.38 3.10
C TYR A 58 2.26 14.64 4.56
N ILE A 59 3.34 14.02 5.06
CA ILE A 59 3.81 14.19 6.43
C ILE A 59 5.34 14.33 6.43
N ILE A 60 5.86 15.10 7.38
CA ILE A 60 7.30 15.36 7.57
C ILE A 60 7.80 14.42 8.68
#